data_AF-A0A967H0J6-F1
#
_entry.id   AF-A0A967H0J6-F1
#
_cell.length_a   1.000
_cell.length_b   1.000
_cell.length_c   1.000
_cell.angle_alpha   90.00
_cell.angle_beta   90.00
_cell.angle_gamma   90.00
#
_symmetry.space_group_name_H-M   'P 1'
#
loop_
_entity.id
_entity.type
_entity.pdbx_description
1 polymer ?
#
loop_
_entity_poly.entity_id
_entity_poly.type
_entity_poly.pdbx_seq_one_letter_code
_entity_poly.pdbx_strand_id
1 'polypeptide(L)' 'ILEPNRNRHGEACMDHHFGLIDIDWSREDPTVALQIRDITGRGRVSKRIRLSEIGFRSE' A
#
# COMPACT_ATOMS: atom_id res chain seq x y z
N ILE A 1 -18.22 -13.27 -5.82
CA ILE A 1 -18.70 -12.39 -4.73
C ILE A 1 -17.47 -11.69 -4.20
N LEU A 2 -17.50 -10.37 -3.98
CA LEU A 2 -16.35 -9.67 -3.39
C LEU A 2 -16.42 -9.82 -1.86
N GLU A 3 -15.38 -10.39 -1.25
CA GLU A 3 -15.34 -10.58 0.19
C GLU A 3 -15.22 -9.22 0.91
N PRO A 4 -16.06 -8.98 1.94
CA PRO A 4 -15.95 -7.78 2.75
C PRO A 4 -14.61 -7.79 3.50
N ASN A 5 -13.86 -6.69 3.37
CA ASN A 5 -12.61 -6.48 4.09
C ASN A 5 -12.56 -5.04 4.62
N ARG A 6 -12.72 -4.89 5.94
CA ARG A 6 -12.72 -3.58 6.62
C ARG A 6 -11.40 -2.82 6.50
N ASN A 7 -10.32 -3.52 6.17
CA ASN A 7 -8.98 -2.95 6.01
C ASN A 7 -8.65 -2.67 4.53
N ARG A 8 -9.59 -2.91 3.59
CA ARG A 8 -9.35 -2.69 2.17
C ARG A 8 -9.19 -1.19 1.89
N HIS A 9 -8.06 -0.84 1.28
CA HIS A 9 -7.85 0.49 0.72
C HIS A 9 -8.05 0.45 -0.79
N GLY A 10 -8.94 1.32 -1.29
CA GLY A 10 -9.29 1.37 -2.70
C GLY A 10 -10.22 0.24 -3.15
N GLU A 11 -10.36 0.11 -4.46
CA GLU A 11 -11.19 -0.92 -5.09
C GLU A 11 -10.48 -2.29 -5.08
N ALA A 12 -11.27 -3.36 -5.22
CA ALA A 12 -10.72 -4.69 -5.40
C ALA A 12 -10.03 -4.81 -6.76
N CYS A 13 -8.77 -5.25 -6.79
CA CYS A 13 -8.06 -5.54 -8.01
C CYS A 13 -8.26 -7.02 -8.38
N MET A 14 -9.01 -7.28 -9.46
CA MET A 14 -9.36 -8.65 -9.90
C MET A 14 -8.50 -9.11 -11.11
N ASP A 15 -7.66 -8.23 -11.66
CA ASP A 15 -6.76 -8.52 -12.78
C ASP A 15 -5.37 -8.94 -12.30
N HIS A 16 -4.44 -9.25 -13.21
CA HIS A 16 -3.04 -9.48 -12.86
C HIS A 16 -2.37 -8.21 -12.32
N HIS A 17 -1.85 -8.30 -11.10
CA HIS A 17 -1.19 -7.18 -10.41
C HIS A 17 -0.11 -7.68 -9.45
N PHE A 18 0.74 -6.77 -9.01
CA PHE A 18 1.75 -7.03 -7.99
C PHE A 18 1.76 -5.89 -6.95
N GLY A 19 2.23 -6.23 -5.75
CA GLY A 19 2.49 -5.26 -4.68
C GLY A 19 3.87 -4.63 -4.84
N LEU A 20 4.00 -3.34 -4.55
CA LEU A 20 5.26 -2.62 -4.49
C LEU A 20 5.31 -1.78 -3.21
N ILE A 21 6.45 -1.81 -2.53
CA ILE A 21 6.74 -0.95 -1.39
C ILE A 21 7.96 -0.11 -1.76
N ASP A 22 7.76 1.19 -1.91
CA ASP A 22 8.83 2.16 -2.12
C ASP A 22 9.05 2.94 -0.82
N ILE A 23 10.31 3.08 -0.41
CA ILE A 23 10.67 3.84 0.80
C ILE A 23 11.60 4.98 0.42
N ASP A 24 11.17 6.21 0.71
CA ASP A 24 11.98 7.41 0.56
C ASP A 24 12.69 7.75 1.88
N TRP A 25 14.00 7.51 1.89
CA TRP A 25 14.90 7.73 3.03
C TRP A 25 15.51 9.14 3.07
N SER A 26 15.10 10.06 2.18
CA SER A 26 15.65 11.43 2.16
C SER A 26 15.27 12.28 3.37
N ARG A 27 14.31 11.83 4.18
CA ARG A 27 13.80 12.52 5.37
C ARG A 27 14.08 11.71 6.63
N GLU A 28 14.23 12.39 7.77
CA GLU A 28 14.44 11.79 9.09
C GLU A 28 13.34 10.78 9.46
N ASP A 29 12.09 11.09 9.11
CA ASP A 29 10.96 10.17 9.21
C ASP A 29 10.52 9.78 7.78
N PRO A 30 10.97 8.62 7.28
CA PRO A 30 10.81 8.19 5.89
C PRO A 30 9.35 8.10 5.45
N THR A 31 9.12 8.33 4.16
CA THR A 31 7.80 8.05 3.56
C THR A 31 7.80 6.65 2.95
N VAL A 32 6.83 5.84 3.36
CA VAL A 32 6.59 4.49 2.83
C VAL A 32 5.37 4.55 1.91
N ALA A 33 5.57 4.24 0.64
CA ALA A 33 4.50 4.11 -0.35
C ALA A 33 4.16 2.62 -0.55
N LEU A 34 2.95 2.24 -0.17
CA LEU A 34 2.36 0.93 -0.38
C LEU A 34 1.50 0.97 -1.64
N GLN A 35 1.83 0.16 -2.64
CA GLN A 35 1.20 0.23 -3.96
C GLN A 35 0.76 -1.14 -4.45
N ILE A 36 -0.31 -1.13 -5.24
CA ILE A 36 -0.67 -2.22 -6.15
C ILE A 36 -0.55 -1.67 -7.56
N ARG A 37 0.24 -2.33 -8.41
CA ARG A 37 0.40 -1.97 -9.81
C ARG A 37 -0.05 -3.11 -10.70
N ASP A 38 -0.64 -2.77 -11.83
CA ASP A 38 -0.92 -3.75 -12.87
C ASP A 38 0.34 -4.10 -13.68
N ILE A 39 0.22 -5.08 -14.58
CA ILE A 39 1.33 -5.54 -15.44
C ILE A 39 1.89 -4.47 -16.38
N THR A 40 1.15 -3.36 -16.61
CA THR A 40 1.61 -2.23 -17.43
C THR A 40 2.35 -1.18 -16.60
N GLY A 41 2.43 -1.38 -15.28
CA GLY A 41 3.05 -0.45 -14.34
C GLY A 41 2.11 0.65 -13.85
N ARG A 42 0.84 0.67 -14.28
CA ARG A 42 -0.14 1.65 -13.80
C ARG A 42 -0.53 1.32 -12.35
N GLY A 43 -0.50 2.35 -11.51
CA GLY A 43 -0.95 2.25 -10.12
C GLY A 43 -2.46 2.06 -10.04
N ARG A 44 -2.89 0.98 -9.38
CA ARG A 44 -4.30 0.65 -9.10
C ARG A 44 -4.69 1.08 -7.68
N VAL A 45 -3.79 0.90 -6.72
CA VAL A 45 -3.95 1.35 -5.33
C VAL A 45 -2.63 1.98 -4.89
N SER A 46 -2.69 3.08 -4.14
CA SER A 46 -1.53 3.69 -3.51
C SER A 46 -1.92 4.28 -2.16
N LYS A 47 -1.16 3.95 -1.13
CA LYS A 47 -1.22 4.59 0.19
C LYS A 47 0.18 5.05 0.58
N ARG A 48 0.29 6.26 1.10
CA ARG A 48 1.53 6.76 1.70
C ARG A 48 1.34 6.93 3.19
N ILE A 49 2.30 6.45 3.95
CA ILE A 49 2.39 6.61 5.39
C ILE A 49 3.82 7.01 5.75
N ARG A 50 4.01 7.58 6.92
CA ARG A 50 5.32 7.78 7.52
C ARG A 50 5.77 6.48 8.17
N LEU A 51 7.07 6.23 8.21
CA LEU A 51 7.60 5.03 8.84
C LEU A 51 7.24 4.98 10.33
N SER A 52 7.22 6.14 11.00
CA SER A 52 6.78 6.29 12.39
C SER A 52 5.32 5.87 12.65
N GLU A 53 4.47 5.84 11.63
CA GLU A 53 3.08 5.36 11.74
C GLU A 53 3.00 3.83 11.71
N ILE A 54 4.08 3.13 11.33
CA ILE A 54 4.14 1.67 11.31
C ILE A 54 4.54 1.19 12.70
N GLY A 55 3.58 0.65 13.43
CA GLY A 55 3.82 0.02 14.73
C GLY A 55 2.82 -1.08 15.00
N PHE A 56 3.25 -2.08 15.76
CA PHE A 56 2.32 -3.05 16.33
C PHE A 56 1.67 -2.40 17.55
N ARG A 57 0.34 -2.29 17.56
CA ARG A 57 -0.37 -2.10 18.83
C ARG A 57 -0.32 -3.46 19.52
N SER A 58 0.50 -3.59 20.56
CA SER A 58 0.39 -4.70 21.50
C SER A 58 -0.91 -4.50 22.29
N GLU A 59 -1.82 -5.47 22.16
CA GLU A 59 -2.99 -5.61 23.04
C GLU A 59 -2.57 -6.05 24.45
#